data_AF-A0A382MXJ5-F1
#
_entry.id   AF-A0A382MXJ5-F1
#
_cell.length_a   1.000
_cell.length_b   1.000
_cell.length_c   1.000
_cell.angle_alpha   90.00
_cell.angle_beta   90.00
_cell.angle_gamma   90.00
#
_symmetry.space_group_name_H-M   'P 1'
#
loop_
_entity.id
_entity.type
_entity.pdbx_description
1 polymer ?
#
loop_
_entity_poly.entity_id
_entity_poly.type
_entity_poly.pdbx_seq_one_letter_code
_entity_poly.pdbx_strand_id
1 'polypeptide(L)'
;TIQILNGLLNRVQWNLHHDTSRHLIGKDQLEQKREQIRSLIDHFIEKELDQKWVETKFIFNGNKDAPEWETRLIVIANHHCGNGCQFLAALTKQIPYGTLIGTNTGSFPKNSFGPVFQLRHSRIMLTFENKLHLNHLGEPVSTSGYLPDYWLFPPSGLTGIMRYANKPN
;
A
#
# COMPACT_ATOMS: atom_id res chain seq x y z
N THR A 1 3.02 0.11 16.85
CA THR A 1 3.75 -0.79 15.92
C THR A 1 4.04 -2.16 16.53
N ILE A 2 4.64 -2.23 17.72
CA ILE A 2 4.94 -3.50 18.41
C ILE A 2 3.68 -4.37 18.62
N GLN A 3 2.55 -3.80 19.01
CA GLN A 3 1.28 -4.55 19.15
C GLN A 3 0.81 -5.23 17.85
N ILE A 4 1.02 -4.59 16.69
CA ILE A 4 0.66 -5.15 15.38
C ILE A 4 1.59 -6.31 15.02
N LEU A 5 2.89 -6.16 15.28
CA LEU A 5 3.88 -7.20 15.06
C LEU A 5 3.63 -8.42 15.97
N ASN A 6 3.25 -8.18 17.22
CA ASN A 6 2.82 -9.24 18.15
C ASN A 6 1.56 -9.95 17.64
N GLY A 7 0.58 -9.21 17.09
CA GLY A 7 -0.60 -9.81 16.46
C GLY A 7 -0.26 -10.69 15.25
N LEU A 8 0.67 -10.26 14.40
CA LEU A 8 1.16 -11.05 13.27
C LEU A 8 1.94 -12.29 13.73
N LEU A 9 2.77 -12.16 14.76
CA LEU A 9 3.51 -13.27 15.37
C LEU A 9 2.54 -14.33 15.92
N ASN A 10 1.52 -13.88 16.68
CA ASN A 10 0.49 -14.76 17.24
C ASN A 10 -0.26 -15.52 16.14
N ARG A 11 -0.55 -14.86 15.00
CA ARG A 11 -1.21 -15.50 13.86
C ARG A 11 -0.32 -16.55 13.18
N VAL A 12 0.97 -16.27 13.01
CA VAL A 12 1.92 -17.26 12.45
C VAL A 12 2.08 -18.45 13.40
N GLN A 13 2.16 -18.21 14.70
CA GLN A 13 2.22 -19.27 15.72
C GLN A 13 0.94 -20.11 15.75
N TRP A 14 -0.23 -19.47 15.65
CA TRP A 14 -1.51 -20.17 15.59
C TRP A 14 -1.58 -21.10 14.36
N ASN A 15 -1.15 -20.62 13.19
CA ASN A 15 -1.09 -21.41 11.96
C ASN A 15 -0.07 -22.57 12.04
N LEU A 16 1.04 -22.39 12.75
CA LEU A 16 2.01 -23.47 13.00
C LEU A 16 1.46 -24.55 13.94
N HIS A 17 0.59 -24.17 14.87
CA HIS A 17 0.04 -25.08 15.87
C HIS A 17 -1.24 -25.81 15.43
N HIS A 18 -2.02 -25.24 14.52
CA HIS A 18 -3.31 -25.79 14.08
C HIS A 18 -3.23 -26.41 12.67
N ASP A 19 -2.09 -26.99 12.32
CA ASP A 19 -1.81 -27.55 11.00
C ASP A 19 -2.65 -28.81 10.72
N THR A 20 -3.91 -28.60 10.33
CA THR A 20 -4.77 -29.62 9.75
C THR A 20 -5.07 -29.24 8.32
N SER A 21 -4.15 -29.63 7.43
CA SER A 21 -4.48 -29.99 6.05
C SER A 21 -5.22 -28.91 5.25
N ARG A 22 -4.51 -27.91 4.72
CA ARG A 22 -4.76 -27.22 3.42
C ARG A 22 -4.18 -25.80 3.42
N HIS A 23 -2.87 -25.61 3.34
CA HIS A 23 -2.33 -24.30 2.97
C HIS A 23 -1.21 -24.42 1.92
N LEU A 24 -1.23 -23.48 0.96
CA LEU A 24 -0.29 -23.32 -0.16
C LEU A 24 1.13 -22.88 0.28
N ILE A 25 1.41 -22.87 1.58
CA ILE A 25 2.61 -22.32 2.20
C ILE A 25 3.18 -23.41 3.12
N GLY A 26 4.39 -23.87 2.84
CA GLY A 26 5.05 -24.91 3.62
C GLY A 26 5.42 -24.44 5.03
N LYS A 27 5.46 -25.39 5.97
CA LYS A 27 5.83 -25.16 7.39
C LYS A 27 7.13 -24.36 7.55
N ASP A 28 8.14 -24.67 6.74
CA ASP A 28 9.44 -23.99 6.74
C ASP A 28 9.32 -22.49 6.40
N GLN A 29 8.40 -22.11 5.49
CA GLN A 29 8.15 -20.71 5.16
C GLN A 29 7.45 -19.96 6.30
N LEU A 30 6.58 -20.65 7.06
CA LEU A 30 5.94 -20.07 8.25
C LEU A 30 6.94 -19.89 9.39
N GLU A 31 7.86 -20.85 9.60
CA GLU A 31 8.93 -20.74 10.58
C GLU A 31 9.91 -19.61 10.23
N GLN A 32 10.32 -19.50 8.97
CA GLN A 32 11.18 -18.39 8.51
C GLN A 32 10.50 -17.03 8.74
N LYS A 33 9.19 -16.95 8.45
CA LYS A 33 8.41 -15.73 8.68
C LYS A 33 8.25 -15.40 10.17
N ARG A 34 8.15 -16.41 11.04
CA ARG A 34 8.13 -16.23 12.50
C ARG A 34 9.42 -15.59 13.00
N GLU A 35 10.57 -16.12 12.58
CA GLU A 35 11.87 -15.58 12.99
C GLU A 35 12.12 -14.18 12.45
N GLN A 36 11.70 -13.89 11.21
CA GLN A 36 11.74 -12.53 10.67
C GLN A 36 10.91 -11.53 11.49
N ILE A 37 9.69 -11.91 11.89
CA ILE A 37 8.83 -11.04 12.70
C ILE A 37 9.42 -10.83 14.09
N ARG A 38 10.00 -11.87 14.72
CA ARG A 38 10.70 -11.75 16.02
C ARG A 38 11.88 -10.81 15.95
N SER A 39 12.79 -11.03 15.00
CA SER A 39 13.96 -10.15 14.81
C SER A 39 13.55 -8.70 14.53
N LEU A 40 12.43 -8.49 13.83
CA LEU A 40 11.88 -7.16 13.62
C LEU A 40 11.37 -6.54 14.94
N ILE A 41 10.66 -7.31 15.77
CA ILE A 41 10.19 -6.84 17.09
C ILE A 41 11.38 -6.43 17.97
N ASP A 42 12.40 -7.28 18.05
CA ASP A 42 13.60 -7.02 18.86
C ASP A 42 14.31 -5.76 18.38
N HIS A 43 14.45 -5.58 17.06
CA HIS A 43 15.03 -4.38 16.48
C HIS A 43 14.23 -3.11 16.79
N PHE A 44 12.90 -3.17 16.81
CA PHE A 44 12.04 -2.03 17.16
C PHE A 44 12.14 -1.68 18.65
N ILE A 45 12.28 -2.67 19.52
CA ILE A 45 12.47 -2.48 20.96
C ILE A 45 13.85 -1.87 21.24
N GLU A 46 14.92 -2.43 20.66
CA GLU A 46 16.30 -1.96 20.87
C GLU A 46 16.56 -0.53 20.37
N LYS A 47 15.80 -0.09 19.36
CA LYS A 47 16.03 1.21 18.72
C LYS A 47 15.09 2.32 19.20
N GLU A 48 14.24 2.05 20.20
CA GLU A 48 13.24 3.01 20.74
C GLU A 48 12.47 3.75 19.61
N LEU A 49 12.14 3.01 18.54
CA LEU A 49 11.49 3.58 17.36
C LEU A 49 9.99 3.75 17.64
N ASP A 50 9.62 4.85 18.30
CA ASP A 50 8.22 5.16 18.65
C ASP A 50 7.32 5.31 17.42
N GLN A 51 7.86 5.82 16.33
CA GLN A 51 7.11 5.98 15.08
C GLN A 51 8.00 5.74 13.86
N LYS A 52 7.71 4.66 13.13
CA LYS A 52 8.04 4.61 11.71
C LYS A 52 7.08 3.72 10.94
N TRP A 53 6.45 4.35 9.95
CA TRP A 53 5.83 3.80 8.75
C TRP A 53 5.57 2.30 8.79
N VAL A 54 4.41 1.93 9.32
CA VAL A 54 3.84 0.62 9.09
C VAL A 54 3.46 0.59 7.61
N GLU A 55 4.15 -0.22 6.81
CA GLU A 55 3.64 -0.61 5.50
C GLU A 55 2.42 -1.51 5.75
N THR A 56 1.29 -0.90 6.09
CA THR A 56 0.01 -1.59 6.21
C THR A 56 -0.35 -2.05 4.82
N LYS A 57 -0.16 -3.36 4.56
CA LYS A 57 -0.95 -4.06 3.55
C LYS A 57 -2.40 -4.02 4.05
N PHE A 58 -3.11 -2.96 3.71
CA PHE A 58 -4.52 -2.85 4.01
C PHE A 58 -5.25 -3.97 3.26
N ILE A 59 -5.74 -4.95 4.00
CA ILE A 59 -6.71 -5.91 3.48
C ILE A 59 -8.07 -5.31 3.82
N PHE A 60 -8.65 -4.60 2.85
CA PHE A 60 -10.01 -4.10 2.98
C PHE A 60 -10.98 -5.25 2.70
N ASN A 61 -11.39 -5.94 3.75
CA ASN A 61 -12.57 -6.78 3.70
C ASN A 61 -13.77 -5.86 3.88
N GLY A 62 -14.34 -5.38 2.77
CA GLY A 62 -15.53 -4.55 2.81
C GLY A 62 -16.68 -5.28 3.51
N ASN A 63 -17.30 -4.64 4.50
CA ASN A 63 -18.57 -5.10 5.04
C ASN A 63 -19.69 -4.54 4.16
N LYS A 64 -20.56 -5.42 3.64
CA LYS A 64 -21.69 -5.02 2.79
C LYS A 64 -22.71 -4.16 3.55
N ASP A 65 -22.75 -4.33 4.87
CA ASP A 65 -23.66 -3.61 5.76
C ASP A 65 -22.98 -2.38 6.39
N ALA A 66 -21.80 -1.97 5.89
CA ALA A 66 -21.16 -0.75 6.36
C ALA A 66 -22.02 0.47 5.99
N PRO A 67 -22.17 1.44 6.92
CA PRO A 67 -22.89 2.68 6.61
C PRO A 67 -22.21 3.44 5.48
N GLU A 68 -22.97 4.28 4.79
CA GLU A 68 -22.43 5.16 3.77
C GLU A 68 -21.31 6.04 4.35
N TRP A 69 -20.23 6.16 3.59
CA TRP A 69 -19.05 6.89 4.01
C TRP A 69 -19.29 8.40 3.87
N GLU A 70 -19.76 9.05 4.94
CA GLU A 70 -19.99 10.51 4.97
C GLU A 70 -18.73 11.33 5.35
N THR A 71 -17.59 10.66 5.56
CA THR A 71 -16.37 11.32 6.02
C THR A 71 -15.48 11.73 4.85
N ARG A 72 -14.92 12.94 4.91
CA ARG A 72 -13.94 13.38 3.91
C ARG A 72 -12.62 12.60 4.07
N LEU A 73 -12.11 12.02 2.99
CA LEU A 73 -10.82 11.34 2.96
C LEU A 73 -9.77 12.25 2.31
N ILE A 74 -8.78 12.69 3.10
CA ILE A 74 -7.64 13.45 2.57
C ILE A 74 -6.40 12.56 2.65
N VAL A 75 -5.77 12.31 1.50
CA VAL A 75 -4.51 11.55 1.40
C VAL A 75 -3.40 12.48 0.96
N ILE A 76 -2.29 12.46 1.69
CA ILE A 76 -1.08 13.21 1.34
C ILE A 76 -0.06 12.21 0.81
N ALA A 77 0.37 12.38 -0.44
CA ALA A 77 1.27 11.44 -1.08
C ALA A 77 2.36 12.15 -1.91
N ASN A 78 3.44 11.43 -2.19
CA ASN A 78 4.50 11.89 -3.07
C ASN A 78 4.97 10.79 -4.01
N HIS A 79 5.91 11.10 -4.90
CA HIS A 79 6.47 10.14 -5.86
C HIS A 79 7.17 8.91 -5.25
N HIS A 80 7.37 8.86 -3.93
CA HIS A 80 7.89 7.68 -3.23
C HIS A 80 6.80 6.71 -2.78
N CYS A 81 5.52 7.01 -3.06
CA CYS A 81 4.36 6.21 -2.68
C CYS A 81 4.54 4.71 -3.03
N GLY A 82 4.44 3.84 -2.03
CA GLY A 82 4.45 2.39 -2.18
C GLY A 82 3.06 1.84 -2.52
N ASN A 83 2.92 0.52 -2.65
CA ASN A 83 1.65 -0.10 -3.08
C ASN A 83 0.45 0.23 -2.18
N GLY A 84 0.63 0.23 -0.85
CA GLY A 84 -0.46 0.60 0.09
C GLY A 84 -0.86 2.07 0.00
N CYS A 85 0.13 2.96 -0.16
CA CYS A 85 -0.12 4.39 -0.39
C CYS A 85 -0.85 4.61 -1.73
N GLN A 86 -0.47 3.89 -2.78
CA GLN A 86 -1.09 3.98 -4.10
C GLN A 86 -2.54 3.51 -4.09
N PHE A 87 -2.86 2.50 -3.27
CA PHE A 87 -4.25 2.09 -3.04
C PHE A 87 -5.07 3.23 -2.41
N LEU A 88 -4.55 3.89 -1.37
CA LEU A 88 -5.26 5.01 -0.74
C LEU A 88 -5.42 6.19 -1.72
N ALA A 89 -4.39 6.49 -2.52
CA ALA A 89 -4.48 7.48 -3.58
C ALA A 89 -5.55 7.09 -4.62
N ALA A 90 -5.62 5.82 -5.02
CA ALA A 90 -6.67 5.31 -5.89
C ALA A 90 -8.07 5.52 -5.29
N LEU A 91 -8.23 5.20 -4.01
CA LEU A 91 -9.50 5.35 -3.30
C LEU A 91 -9.97 6.80 -3.30
N THR A 92 -9.06 7.76 -3.11
CA THR A 92 -9.44 9.19 -3.18
C THR A 92 -10.01 9.62 -4.53
N LYS A 93 -9.62 8.97 -5.63
CA LYS A 93 -10.16 9.25 -6.97
C LYS A 93 -11.48 8.55 -7.27
N GLN A 94 -11.88 7.64 -6.39
CA GLN A 94 -13.01 6.75 -6.59
C GLN A 94 -14.21 7.12 -5.71
N ILE A 95 -14.03 7.99 -4.72
CA ILE A 95 -15.10 8.42 -3.82
C ILE A 95 -15.39 9.92 -3.96
N PRO A 96 -16.63 10.38 -3.75
CA PRO A 96 -17.02 11.78 -3.97
C PRO A 96 -16.26 12.79 -3.09
N TYR A 97 -15.95 12.41 -1.85
CA TYR A 97 -15.29 13.26 -0.85
C TYR A 97 -13.82 12.91 -0.64
N GLY A 98 -13.17 12.41 -1.69
CA GLY A 98 -11.74 12.10 -1.70
C GLY A 98 -10.92 13.30 -2.16
N THR A 99 -9.80 13.56 -1.50
CA THR A 99 -8.83 14.57 -1.94
C THR A 99 -7.41 14.02 -1.83
N LEU A 100 -6.68 14.05 -2.94
CA LEU A 100 -5.26 13.73 -3.01
C LEU A 100 -4.44 15.02 -3.03
N ILE A 101 -3.51 15.16 -2.09
CA ILE A 101 -2.64 16.33 -1.97
C ILE A 101 -1.19 15.87 -2.07
N GLY A 102 -0.35 16.62 -2.80
CA GLY A 102 1.08 16.37 -2.84
C GLY A 102 1.71 16.45 -4.21
N THR A 103 2.43 15.41 -4.60
CA THR A 103 2.97 15.24 -5.96
C THR A 103 2.40 13.97 -6.59
N ASN A 104 2.61 13.76 -7.89
CA ASN A 104 2.25 12.49 -8.52
C ASN A 104 2.85 11.33 -7.72
N THR A 105 2.03 10.32 -7.42
CA THR A 105 2.40 9.14 -6.62
C THR A 105 3.47 8.26 -7.28
N GLY A 106 3.71 8.45 -8.58
CA GLY A 106 4.68 7.65 -9.36
C GLY A 106 4.08 6.34 -9.85
N SER A 107 4.88 5.52 -10.52
CA SER A 107 4.35 4.36 -11.26
C SER A 107 3.52 3.38 -10.40
N PHE A 108 2.40 2.92 -10.95
CA PHE A 108 1.48 1.99 -10.31
C PHE A 108 0.93 0.96 -11.32
N PRO A 109 0.97 -0.35 -11.03
CA PRO A 109 1.56 -1.01 -9.87
C PRO A 109 3.07 -0.78 -9.82
N LYS A 110 3.60 -0.56 -8.61
CA LYS A 110 5.05 -0.43 -8.43
C LYS A 110 5.68 -1.80 -8.65
N ASN A 111 6.73 -1.89 -9.46
CA ASN A 111 7.45 -3.13 -9.77
C ASN A 111 6.63 -4.15 -10.60
N SER A 112 5.89 -3.71 -11.62
CA SER A 112 5.44 -4.59 -12.72
C SER A 112 6.65 -5.10 -13.51
N PHE A 113 7.40 -6.05 -12.95
CA PHE A 113 8.43 -6.77 -13.69
C PHE A 113 7.73 -7.74 -14.64
N GLY A 114 7.53 -7.28 -15.88
CA GLY A 114 7.20 -8.16 -16.98
C GLY A 114 8.42 -8.96 -17.43
N PRO A 115 8.22 -10.11 -18.08
CA PRO A 115 9.30 -10.78 -18.79
C PRO A 115 9.94 -9.82 -19.79
N VAL A 116 11.27 -9.76 -19.80
CA VAL A 116 12.05 -8.99 -20.76
C VAL A 116 12.39 -9.90 -21.94
N PHE A 117 11.95 -9.52 -23.13
CA PHE A 117 12.22 -10.24 -24.37
C PHE A 117 13.25 -9.48 -25.18
N GLN A 118 14.34 -10.16 -25.58
CA GLN A 118 15.27 -9.60 -26.57
C GLN A 118 14.78 -9.92 -27.97
N LEU A 119 14.59 -8.89 -28.80
CA LEU A 119 14.27 -9.09 -30.21
C LEU A 119 15.44 -9.78 -30.92
N ARG A 120 15.15 -10.85 -31.68
CA ARG A 120 16.16 -11.66 -32.37
C ARG A 120 17.07 -10.78 -33.24
N HIS A 121 18.38 -11.05 -33.18
CA HIS A 121 19.41 -10.33 -33.92
C HIS A 121 19.46 -8.82 -33.65
N SER A 122 18.98 -8.36 -32.48
CA SER A 122 19.04 -6.95 -32.08
C SER A 122 19.48 -6.79 -30.63
N ARG A 123 19.80 -5.56 -30.23
CA ARG A 123 20.02 -5.17 -28.82
C ARG A 123 18.78 -4.58 -28.17
N ILE A 124 17.62 -4.65 -28.84
CA ILE A 124 16.37 -4.08 -28.34
C ILE A 124 15.74 -5.06 -27.35
N MET A 125 15.48 -4.56 -26.15
CA MET A 125 14.75 -5.25 -25.09
C MET A 125 13.31 -4.74 -25.07
N LEU A 126 12.35 -5.65 -25.06
CA LEU A 126 10.92 -5.38 -24.95
C LEU A 126 10.39 -5.91 -23.64
N THR A 127 9.59 -5.10 -22.95
CA THR A 127 8.85 -5.52 -21.78
C THR A 127 7.37 -5.25 -22.05
N PHE A 128 6.53 -6.26 -21.84
CA PHE A 128 5.09 -6.10 -21.91
C PHE A 128 4.51 -6.27 -20.51
N GLU A 129 3.68 -5.32 -20.09
CA GLU A 129 2.86 -5.54 -18.91
C GLU A 129 1.81 -6.60 -19.23
N ASN A 130 1.79 -7.67 -18.45
CA ASN A 130 0.83 -8.77 -18.61
C ASN A 130 -0.39 -8.63 -17.69
N LYS A 131 -0.51 -7.49 -16.99
CA LYS A 131 -1.59 -7.21 -16.05
C LYS A 131 -2.17 -5.84 -16.35
N LEU A 132 -3.50 -5.79 -16.43
CA LEU A 132 -4.25 -4.55 -16.48
C LEU A 132 -4.89 -4.32 -15.11
N HIS A 133 -4.67 -3.13 -14.55
CA HIS A 133 -5.33 -2.72 -13.32
C HIS A 133 -6.62 -1.98 -13.65
N LEU A 134 -7.73 -2.44 -13.09
CA LEU A 134 -9.04 -1.83 -13.27
C LEU A 134 -9.48 -1.12 -11.97
N ASN A 135 -10.19 -0.01 -12.11
CA ASN A 135 -10.87 0.65 -11.00
C ASN A 135 -12.19 -0.07 -10.64
N HIS A 136 -12.95 0.44 -9.66
CA HIS A 136 -14.24 -0.14 -9.27
C HIS A 136 -15.33 -0.08 -10.35
N LEU A 137 -15.14 0.74 -11.40
CA LEU A 137 -16.02 0.84 -12.57
C LEU A 137 -15.59 -0.09 -13.71
N GLY A 138 -14.47 -0.83 -13.55
CA GLY A 138 -13.92 -1.68 -14.60
C GLY A 138 -13.08 -0.94 -15.65
N GLU A 139 -12.70 0.32 -15.38
CA GLU A 139 -11.90 1.13 -16.31
C GLU A 139 -10.40 0.99 -16.03
N PRO A 140 -9.55 1.08 -17.06
CA PRO A 140 -8.10 0.95 -16.91
C PRO A 140 -7.53 2.12 -16.08
N VAL A 141 -6.67 1.77 -15.12
CA VAL A 141 -5.94 2.73 -14.29
C VAL A 141 -4.61 3.07 -14.96
N SER A 142 -4.22 4.35 -14.93
CA SER A 142 -2.93 4.81 -15.47
C SER A 142 -1.74 4.19 -14.75
N THR A 143 -0.75 3.76 -15.52
CA THR A 143 0.50 3.21 -14.99
C THR A 143 1.45 4.27 -14.44
N SER A 144 1.17 5.55 -14.72
CA SER A 144 1.97 6.69 -14.28
C SER A 144 1.72 7.11 -12.82
N GLY A 145 0.80 6.44 -12.12
CA GLY A 145 0.32 6.87 -10.81
C GLY A 145 -0.87 7.82 -10.85
N TYR A 146 -1.19 8.38 -9.68
CA TYR A 146 -2.31 9.29 -9.48
C TYR A 146 -1.82 10.73 -9.33
N LEU A 147 -2.43 11.62 -10.10
CA LEU A 147 -2.18 13.06 -10.01
C LEU A 147 -2.93 13.66 -8.81
N PRO A 148 -2.29 14.54 -8.02
CA PRO A 148 -2.94 15.19 -6.90
C PRO A 148 -4.01 16.18 -7.38
N ASP A 149 -5.07 16.35 -6.59
CA ASP A 149 -6.04 17.43 -6.75
C ASP A 149 -5.41 18.77 -6.36
N TYR A 150 -4.53 18.76 -5.35
CA TYR A 150 -3.75 19.92 -4.92
C TYR A 150 -2.26 19.61 -4.87
N TRP A 151 -1.49 20.36 -5.65
CA TRP A 151 -0.04 20.24 -5.66
C TRP A 151 0.56 20.85 -4.38
N LEU A 152 1.28 20.03 -3.62
CA LEU A 152 2.06 20.49 -2.48
C LEU A 152 3.51 20.66 -2.90
N PHE A 153 3.95 21.91 -2.97
CA PHE A 153 5.36 22.22 -3.15
C PHE A 153 6.02 22.37 -1.77
N PRO A 154 7.33 22.02 -1.62
CA PRO A 154 8.05 22.04 -0.35
C PRO A 154 7.84 23.26 0.56
N PRO A 155 7.72 24.52 0.07
CA PRO A 155 7.50 25.68 0.94
C PRO A 155 6.13 25.72 1.64
N SER A 156 5.15 24.93 1.19
CA SER A 156 3.75 24.99 1.69
C SER A 156 3.56 24.31 3.05
N GLY A 157 4.44 23.34 3.38
CA GLY A 157 4.46 22.61 4.66
C GLY A 157 3.18 21.86 5.02
N LEU A 158 3.21 21.16 6.17
CA LEU A 158 2.04 20.46 6.74
C LEU A 158 0.95 21.44 7.21
N THR A 159 1.32 22.68 7.56
CA THR A 159 0.39 23.69 8.09
C THR A 159 -0.68 24.10 7.07
N GLY A 160 -0.32 24.21 5.79
CA GLY A 160 -1.30 24.49 4.72
C GLY A 160 -2.32 23.36 4.57
N ILE A 161 -1.86 22.12 4.72
CA ILE A 161 -2.71 20.93 4.63
C ILE A 161 -3.66 20.86 5.82
N MET A 162 -3.18 21.13 7.04
CA MET A 162 -4.03 21.15 8.23
C MET A 162 -5.11 22.24 8.13
N ARG A 163 -4.79 23.40 7.55
CA ARG A 163 -5.81 24.43 7.27
C ARG A 163 -6.86 23.96 6.27
N TYR A 164 -6.45 23.24 5.22
CA TYR A 164 -7.39 22.63 4.27
C TYR A 164 -8.27 21.58 4.97
N ALA A 165 -7.64 20.71 5.78
CA ALA A 165 -8.32 19.65 6.51
C ALA A 165 -9.31 20.18 7.56
N ASN A 166 -9.12 21.39 8.08
CA ASN A 166 -10.03 22.00 9.04
C ASN A 166 -11.15 22.83 8.39
N LYS A 167 -11.17 22.98 7.07
CA LYS A 167 -12.30 23.62 6.39
C LYS A 167 -13.52 22.68 6.43
N PRO A 168 -14.71 23.18 6.82
CA PRO A 168 -15.95 22.43 6.69
C PRO A 168 -16.20 22.07 5.22
N ASN A 169 -16.97 21.01 4.99
CA ASN A 169 -17.36 20.55 3.65
C ASN A 169 -18.18 21.62 2.92
#